data_AF-A0A972KAE2-F1
#
_entry.id   AF-A0A972KAE2-F1
#
_cell.length_a   1.000
_cell.length_b   1.000
_cell.length_c   1.000
_cell.angle_alpha   90.00
_cell.angle_beta   90.00
_cell.angle_gamma   90.00
#
_symmetry.space_group_name_H-M   'P 1'
#
loop_
_entity.id
_entity.type
_entity.pdbx_description
1 polymer ?
#
loop_
_entity_poly.entity_id
_entity_poly.type
_entity_poly.pdbx_seq_one_letter_code
_entity_poly.pdbx_strand_id
1 'polypeptide(L)'
;AGLISAFEYEPDRSIFLLATDMPFVTATEVRSVADPVVSGVHARIAVAAGRDQPLCGTYGRGCFSKAMYGTASGDLSMHAFLRRIGNVERVHIDLPDQLANVNTPAEYEAVTRDTF
;
A
#
# COMPACT_ATOMS: atom_id res chain seq x y z
N ALA A 1 -3.14 8.79 8.50
CA ALA A 1 -3.16 8.32 9.90
C ALA A 1 -2.35 7.03 10.06
N GLY A 2 -2.83 5.85 9.62
CA GLY A 2 -2.14 4.56 9.87
C GLY A 2 -0.66 4.51 9.47
N LEU A 3 -0.33 4.92 8.24
CA LEU A 3 1.07 4.94 7.77
C LEU A 3 1.96 5.91 8.59
N ILE A 4 1.41 7.02 9.05
CA ILE A 4 2.13 8.00 9.90
C ILE A 4 2.43 7.35 11.25
N SER A 5 1.43 6.73 11.88
CA SER A 5 1.59 6.03 13.15
C SER A 5 2.61 4.88 13.05
N ALA A 6 2.64 4.15 11.93
CA ALA A 6 3.65 3.12 11.70
C ALA A 6 5.08 3.70 11.63
N PHE A 7 5.26 4.84 10.97
CA PHE A 7 6.55 5.54 10.95
C PHE A 7 6.95 6.15 12.30
N GLU A 8 6.00 6.53 13.14
CA GLU A 8 6.27 6.99 14.52
C GLU A 8 6.72 5.83 15.41
N TYR A 9 6.11 4.66 15.23
CA TYR A 9 6.47 3.45 15.95
C TYR A 9 7.83 2.87 15.50
N GLU A 10 8.11 2.86 14.20
CA GLU A 10 9.37 2.38 13.61
C GLU A 10 10.09 3.51 12.85
N PRO A 11 10.92 4.32 13.54
CA PRO A 11 11.51 5.54 12.98
C PRO A 11 12.70 5.28 12.04
N ASP A 12 13.21 4.06 11.95
CA ASP A 12 14.43 3.74 11.19
C ASP A 12 14.21 2.73 10.06
N ARG A 13 12.95 2.31 9.84
CA ARG A 13 12.61 1.28 8.87
C ARG A 13 11.66 1.79 7.79
N SER A 14 11.70 1.11 6.65
CA SER A 14 10.63 1.18 5.67
C SER A 14 9.39 0.47 6.21
N ILE A 15 8.21 0.97 5.85
CA ILE A 15 6.94 0.37 6.22
C ILE A 15 6.32 -0.27 4.99
N PHE A 16 6.04 -1.58 5.06
CA PHE A 16 5.09 -2.21 4.15
C PHE A 16 3.68 -2.00 4.70
N LEU A 17 2.80 -1.46 3.87
CA LEU A 17 1.41 -1.19 4.15
C LEU A 17 0.54 -2.12 3.31
N LEU A 18 -0.39 -2.80 3.97
CA LEU A 18 -1.41 -3.63 3.36
C LEU A 18 -2.78 -3.28 3.95
N ALA A 19 -3.76 -2.94 3.11
CA ALA A 19 -5.14 -2.79 3.57
C ALA A 19 -5.72 -4.16 3.94
N THR A 20 -6.52 -4.16 5.00
CA THR A 20 -7.12 -5.39 5.56
C THR A 20 -8.25 -5.97 4.69
N ASP A 21 -8.72 -5.20 3.72
CA ASP A 21 -9.78 -5.56 2.78
C ASP A 21 -9.26 -6.27 1.52
N MET A 22 -7.95 -6.56 1.45
CA MET A 22 -7.32 -7.36 0.39
C MET A 22 -6.89 -8.75 0.93
N PRO A 23 -7.84 -9.69 1.17
CA PRO A 23 -7.57 -10.94 1.86
C PRO A 23 -6.73 -11.95 1.06
N PHE A 24 -6.60 -11.76 -0.25
CA PHE A 24 -5.94 -12.70 -1.15
C PHE A 24 -4.48 -12.40 -1.45
N VAL A 25 -3.95 -11.32 -0.87
CA VAL A 25 -2.54 -10.97 -1.00
C VAL A 25 -1.70 -12.05 -0.30
N THR A 26 -0.86 -12.73 -1.06
CA THR A 26 0.01 -13.79 -0.57
C THR A 26 1.40 -13.25 -0.25
N ALA A 27 2.23 -14.10 0.40
CA ALA A 27 3.62 -13.78 0.67
C ALA A 27 4.46 -13.54 -0.61
N THR A 28 4.00 -14.01 -1.77
CA THR A 28 4.67 -13.77 -3.06
C THR A 28 4.48 -12.33 -3.51
N GLU A 29 3.25 -11.81 -3.46
CA GLU A 29 2.97 -10.43 -3.86
C GLU A 29 3.56 -9.45 -2.84
N VAL A 30 3.48 -9.76 -1.54
CA VAL A 30 4.15 -8.97 -0.50
C VAL A 30 5.64 -8.83 -0.80
N ARG A 31 6.34 -9.93 -1.07
CA ARG A 31 7.77 -9.90 -1.38
C ARG A 31 8.08 -9.12 -2.65
N SER A 32 7.26 -9.28 -3.69
CA SER A 32 7.43 -8.57 -4.97
C SER A 32 7.42 -7.04 -4.77
N VAL A 33 6.57 -6.55 -3.86
CA VAL A 33 6.44 -5.12 -3.55
C VAL A 33 7.43 -4.67 -2.46
N ALA A 34 7.80 -5.55 -1.53
CA ALA A 34 8.71 -5.26 -0.42
C ALA A 34 10.20 -5.27 -0.83
N ASP A 35 10.59 -6.11 -1.77
CA ASP A 35 11.99 -6.36 -2.11
C ASP A 35 12.38 -5.82 -3.50
N PRO A 36 13.40 -4.93 -3.61
CA PRO A 36 14.30 -4.51 -2.53
C PRO A 36 13.66 -3.48 -1.58
N VAL A 37 14.18 -3.48 -0.35
CA VAL A 37 13.87 -2.47 0.67
C VAL A 37 14.15 -1.06 0.13
N VAL A 38 13.19 -0.18 0.32
CA VAL A 38 13.33 1.24 -0.05
C VAL A 38 13.73 2.12 1.12
N SER A 39 14.55 3.13 0.85
CA SER A 39 14.96 4.14 1.81
C SER A 39 14.69 5.54 1.27
N GLY A 40 14.82 6.56 2.13
CA GLY A 40 14.59 7.95 1.75
C GLY A 40 13.14 8.21 1.32
N VAL A 41 12.96 9.17 0.41
CA VAL A 41 11.65 9.53 -0.16
C VAL A 41 11.42 8.67 -1.40
N HIS A 42 11.09 7.41 -1.19
CA HIS A 42 10.83 6.42 -2.25
C HIS A 42 9.69 5.50 -1.79
N ALA A 43 8.78 5.16 -2.70
CA ALA A 43 7.79 4.12 -2.48
C ALA A 43 7.78 3.09 -3.62
N ARG A 44 7.42 1.85 -3.29
CA ARG A 44 7.10 0.79 -4.26
C ARG A 44 5.66 0.39 -4.00
N ILE A 45 4.81 0.39 -5.02
CA ILE A 45 3.40 0.07 -4.87
C ILE A 45 2.99 -1.01 -5.86
N ALA A 46 2.02 -1.82 -5.47
CA ALA A 46 1.38 -2.74 -6.40
C ALA A 46 0.57 -1.96 -7.45
N VAL A 47 0.51 -2.51 -8.65
CA VAL A 47 -0.43 -2.11 -9.72
C VAL A 47 -1.21 -3.35 -10.14
N ALA A 48 -2.54 -3.27 -10.03
CA ALA A 48 -3.45 -4.34 -10.42
C ALA A 48 -4.50 -3.79 -11.39
N ALA A 49 -4.74 -4.52 -12.50
CA ALA A 49 -5.67 -4.11 -13.55
C ALA A 49 -5.45 -2.65 -14.02
N GLY A 50 -4.17 -2.22 -14.12
CA GLY A 50 -3.79 -0.87 -14.55
C GLY A 50 -4.03 0.24 -13.52
N ARG A 51 -4.41 -0.09 -12.27
CA ARG A 51 -4.65 0.88 -11.19
C ARG A 51 -3.57 0.79 -10.12
N ASP A 52 -3.09 1.94 -9.68
CA ASP A 52 -2.22 2.07 -8.52
C ASP A 52 -2.95 1.54 -7.27
N GLN A 53 -2.27 0.75 -6.44
CA GLN A 53 -2.76 0.25 -5.15
C GLN A 53 -1.88 0.80 -4.03
N PRO A 54 -2.06 2.07 -3.60
CA PRO A 54 -1.18 2.70 -2.61
C PRO A 54 -1.24 2.01 -1.24
N LEU A 55 -2.33 1.32 -0.93
CA LEU A 55 -2.47 0.58 0.32
C LEU A 55 -1.93 -0.86 0.23
N CYS A 56 -1.26 -1.22 -0.87
CA CYS A 56 -0.41 -2.40 -0.99
C CYS A 56 0.97 -1.92 -1.47
N GLY A 57 1.81 -1.46 -0.54
CA GLY A 57 3.01 -0.74 -0.90
C GLY A 57 4.04 -0.60 0.21
N THR A 58 5.30 -0.48 -0.18
CA THR A 58 6.43 -0.24 0.72
C THR A 58 6.84 1.22 0.64
N TYR A 59 6.97 1.87 1.78
CA TYR A 59 7.30 3.28 1.89
C TYR A 59 8.60 3.45 2.67
N GLY A 60 9.59 4.09 2.03
CA GLY A 60 10.83 4.47 2.66
C GLY A 60 10.61 5.51 3.77
N ARG A 61 11.49 5.50 4.77
CA ARG A 61 11.37 6.36 5.95
C ARG A 61 11.21 7.86 5.64
N GLY A 62 11.87 8.36 4.59
CA GLY A 62 11.79 9.77 4.19
C GLY A 62 10.38 10.22 3.77
N CYS A 63 9.50 9.28 3.41
CA CYS A 63 8.11 9.54 3.07
C CYS A 63 7.28 10.07 4.25
N PHE A 64 7.72 9.87 5.51
CA PHE A 64 7.03 10.38 6.69
C PHE A 64 6.79 11.90 6.65
N SER A 65 7.82 12.67 6.31
CA SER A 65 7.72 14.13 6.18
C SER A 65 6.65 14.56 5.16
N LYS A 66 6.53 13.82 4.05
CA LYS A 66 5.55 14.06 2.99
C LYS A 66 4.13 13.67 3.41
N ALA A 67 3.99 12.63 4.23
CA ALA A 67 2.71 12.19 4.79
C ALA A 67 2.20 13.18 5.85
N MET A 68 3.10 13.64 6.74
CA MET A 68 2.80 14.67 7.74
C MET A 68 2.37 15.97 7.09
N TYR A 69 3.10 16.45 6.08
CA TYR A 69 2.74 17.65 5.33
C TYR A 69 1.32 17.56 4.75
N GLY A 70 0.98 16.45 4.07
CA GLY A 70 -0.35 16.27 3.49
C GLY A 70 -1.45 16.29 4.54
N THR A 71 -1.23 15.64 5.69
CA THR A 71 -2.19 15.63 6.79
C THR A 71 -2.38 17.03 7.38
N ALA A 72 -1.29 17.77 7.60
CA ALA A 72 -1.33 19.14 8.11
C ALA A 72 -2.01 20.12 7.13
N SER A 73 -1.92 19.88 5.83
CA SER A 73 -2.59 20.69 4.80
C SER A 73 -4.03 20.23 4.50
N GLY A 74 -4.57 19.24 5.23
CA GLY A 74 -5.90 18.68 5.00
C GLY A 74 -6.04 17.78 3.77
N ASP A 75 -4.94 17.42 3.11
CA ASP A 75 -4.93 16.53 1.94
C ASP A 75 -4.64 15.08 2.34
N LEU A 76 -5.73 14.33 2.55
CA LEU A 76 -5.71 12.94 2.97
C LEU A 76 -5.65 11.93 1.81
N SER A 77 -5.50 12.38 0.56
CA SER A 77 -5.48 11.50 -0.60
C SER A 77 -4.15 10.75 -0.72
N MET A 78 -4.22 9.41 -0.76
CA MET A 78 -3.03 8.57 -1.04
C MET A 78 -2.44 8.84 -2.43
N HIS A 79 -3.27 9.14 -3.43
CA HIS A 79 -2.78 9.47 -4.77
C HIS A 79 -2.05 10.81 -4.79
N ALA A 80 -2.53 11.81 -4.05
CA ALA A 80 -1.81 13.06 -3.88
C ALA A 80 -0.51 12.87 -3.11
N PHE A 81 -0.49 11.97 -2.12
CA PHE A 81 0.72 11.58 -1.42
C PHE A 81 1.76 10.95 -2.33
N LEU A 82 1.39 10.01 -3.20
CA LEU A 82 2.31 9.43 -4.20
C LEU A 82 2.92 10.50 -5.11
N ARG A 83 2.12 11.47 -5.57
CA ARG A 83 2.64 12.61 -6.36
C ARG A 83 3.64 13.45 -5.57
N ARG A 84 3.44 13.64 -4.26
CA ARG A 84 4.37 14.36 -3.37
C ARG A 84 5.67 13.62 -3.09
N ILE A 85 5.65 12.28 -3.11
CA ILE A 85 6.88 11.45 -3.05
C ILE A 85 7.67 11.63 -4.34
N GLY A 86 7.01 11.59 -5.50
CA GLY A 86 7.60 11.78 -6.83
C GLY A 86 8.41 10.57 -7.32
N ASN A 87 9.17 9.92 -6.44
CA ASN A 87 9.88 8.67 -6.70
C ASN A 87 9.02 7.45 -6.28
N VAL A 88 8.24 6.93 -7.22
CA VAL A 88 7.34 5.78 -6.99
C VAL A 88 7.57 4.72 -8.06
N GLU A 89 8.08 3.56 -7.64
CA GLU A 89 8.17 2.36 -8.47
C GLU A 89 6.82 1.62 -8.48
N ARG A 90 6.42 1.16 -9.66
CA ARG A 90 5.16 0.45 -9.88
C ARG A 90 5.46 -1.03 -10.16
N VAL A 91 5.06 -1.88 -9.23
CA VAL A 91 5.22 -3.34 -9.33
C VAL A 91 3.92 -3.91 -9.86
N HIS A 92 3.93 -4.37 -11.11
CA HIS A 92 2.75 -4.95 -11.74
C HIS A 92 2.51 -6.37 -11.22
N ILE A 93 1.28 -6.61 -10.77
CA ILE A 93 0.83 -7.94 -10.31
C ILE A 93 -0.11 -8.51 -11.36
N ASP A 94 0.31 -9.62 -11.97
CA ASP A 94 -0.34 -10.22 -13.14
C ASP A 94 -1.66 -10.91 -12.82
N LEU A 95 -1.90 -11.24 -11.55
CA LEU A 95 -3.12 -11.87 -11.04
C LEU A 95 -3.94 -10.82 -10.27
N PRO A 96 -4.76 -9.99 -10.95
CA PRO A 96 -5.47 -8.88 -10.32
C PRO A 96 -6.42 -9.31 -9.19
N ASP A 97 -6.93 -10.54 -9.24
CA ASP A 97 -7.80 -11.11 -8.21
C ASP A 97 -7.10 -11.24 -6.84
N GLN A 98 -5.77 -11.34 -6.81
CA GLN A 98 -5.00 -11.37 -5.55
C GLN A 98 -5.01 -10.03 -4.81
N LEU A 99 -5.25 -8.93 -5.53
CA LEU A 99 -5.38 -7.58 -4.98
C LEU A 99 -6.84 -7.11 -5.00
N ALA A 100 -7.79 -8.04 -5.18
CA ALA A 100 -9.21 -7.73 -5.13
C ALA A 100 -9.57 -7.27 -3.71
N ASN A 101 -10.24 -6.13 -3.65
CA ASN A 101 -10.74 -5.57 -2.41
C ASN A 101 -12.17 -6.11 -2.15
N VAL A 102 -12.39 -6.61 -0.94
CA VAL A 102 -13.69 -7.01 -0.43
C VAL A 102 -14.27 -5.86 0.40
N ASN A 103 -15.13 -5.04 -0.21
CA ASN A 103 -15.67 -3.82 0.38
C ASN A 103 -17.03 -4.01 1.05
N THR A 104 -17.80 -5.01 0.61
CA THR A 104 -19.19 -5.22 1.04
C THR A 104 -19.39 -6.58 1.72
N PRO A 105 -20.38 -6.71 2.62
CA PRO A 105 -20.73 -8.01 3.19
C PRO A 105 -21.12 -9.06 2.13
N ALA A 106 -21.78 -8.64 1.04
CA ALA A 106 -22.15 -9.54 -0.04
C ALA A 106 -20.92 -10.08 -0.80
N GLU A 107 -19.92 -9.22 -1.05
CA GLU A 107 -18.63 -9.67 -1.59
C GLU A 107 -17.97 -10.65 -0.62
N TYR A 108 -17.90 -10.32 0.67
CA TYR A 108 -17.31 -11.21 1.69
C TYR A 108 -17.99 -12.58 1.74
N GLU A 109 -19.32 -12.65 1.68
CA GLU A 109 -20.06 -13.90 1.61
C GLU A 109 -19.75 -14.70 0.34
N ALA A 110 -19.63 -14.05 -0.81
CA ALA A 110 -19.25 -14.72 -2.05
C ALA A 110 -17.85 -15.34 -1.92
N VAL A 111 -16.90 -14.58 -1.37
CA VAL A 111 -15.50 -14.99 -1.22
C VAL A 111 -15.35 -16.16 -0.23
N THR A 112 -16.10 -16.14 0.87
CA THR A 112 -16.04 -17.17 1.91
C THR A 112 -16.72 -18.47 1.50
N ARG A 113 -17.75 -18.43 0.64
CA ARG A 113 -18.40 -19.65 0.12
C ARG A 113 -17.54 -20.43 -0.87
N ASP A 114 -16.64 -19.77 -1.59
CA ASP A 114 -15.76 -20.41 -2.57
C ASP A 114 -14.44 -20.93 -1.96
N THR A 115 -14.15 -20.59 -0.70
CA THR A 115 -12.86 -20.90 -0.03
C THR A 115 -12.95 -22.04 0.99
N PHE A 116 -14.16 -22.52 1.33
CA PHE A 116 -14.42 -23.64 2.26
C PHE A 116 -15.39 -24.66 1.65
#